data_AF-A0A7C4EY53-F1
#
_entry.id   AF-A0A7C4EY53-F1
#
_cell.length_a   1.000
_cell.length_b   1.000
_cell.length_c   1.000
_cell.angle_alpha   90.00
_cell.angle_beta   90.00
_cell.angle_gamma   90.00
#
_symmetry.space_group_name_H-M   'P 1'
#
loop_
_entity.id
_entity.type
_entity.pdbx_description
1 polymer ?
#
loop_
_entity_poly.entity_id
_entity_poly.type
_entity_poly.pdbx_seq_one_letter_code
_entity_poly.pdbx_strand_id
1 'polypeptide(L)' 'MSNTVKYYEVDASKASVRLRNRKCPRCGRVMAFHKEGKPRWHCGACNYTEFQR' A
#
# COMPACT_ATOMS: atom_id res chain seq x y z
N MET A 1 16.67 13.37 -7.37
CA MET A 1 16.10 13.60 -6.02
C MET A 1 14.71 12.97 -5.96
N SER A 2 14.58 11.75 -5.44
CA SER A 2 13.28 11.09 -5.26
C SER A 2 12.59 11.66 -4.03
N ASN A 3 11.78 12.69 -4.22
CA ASN A 3 11.03 13.30 -3.13
C ASN A 3 9.94 12.31 -2.68
N THR A 4 10.20 11.61 -1.57
CA THR A 4 9.36 10.48 -1.14
C THR A 4 8.24 11.02 -0.26
N VAL A 5 7.04 11.21 -0.83
CA VAL A 5 5.85 11.51 -0.04
C VAL A 5 5.47 10.21 0.69
N LYS A 6 5.16 10.26 1.99
CA LYS A 6 4.98 9.07 2.87
C LYS A 6 4.23 7.87 2.24
N TYR A 7 3.24 8.13 1.38
CA TYR A 7 2.38 7.12 0.74
C TYR A 7 2.60 6.93 -0.77
N TYR A 8 3.34 7.83 -1.42
CA TYR A 8 3.50 7.87 -2.87
C TYR A 8 4.98 7.92 -3.23
N GLU A 9 5.40 6.97 -4.05
CA GLU A 9 6.68 7.04 -4.74
C GLU A 9 6.49 7.81 -6.03
N VAL A 10 7.10 8.99 -6.07
CA VAL A 10 7.10 9.86 -7.24
C VAL A 10 8.47 9.74 -7.91
N ASP A 11 8.50 9.12 -9.07
CA ASP A 11 9.68 9.11 -9.94
C ASP A 11 9.53 10.25 -10.96
N ALA A 12 10.18 11.39 -10.65
CA ALA A 12 10.16 12.58 -11.49
C ALA A 12 10.80 12.33 -12.88
N SER A 13 11.72 11.38 -12.98
CA SER A 13 12.41 11.05 -14.23
C SER A 13 11.53 10.28 -15.20
N LYS A 14 10.55 9.52 -14.67
CA LYS A 14 9.64 8.68 -15.47
C LYS A 14 8.19 9.21 -15.51
N ALA A 15 7.95 10.40 -14.96
CA ALA A 15 6.61 10.96 -14.77
C ALA A 15 5.61 9.94 -14.17
N SER A 16 6.07 9.09 -13.25
CA SER A 16 5.26 7.99 -12.71
C SER A 16 5.05 8.15 -11.21
N VAL A 17 3.78 8.05 -10.79
CA VAL A 17 3.37 8.09 -9.39
C VAL A 17 2.84 6.71 -9.03
N ARG A 18 3.51 6.02 -8.10
CA ARG A 18 3.09 4.72 -7.60
C ARG A 18 2.68 4.83 -6.14
N LEU A 19 1.53 4.24 -5.81
CA LEU A 19 1.13 4.03 -4.42
C LEU A 19 2.04 2.97 -3.80
N ARG A 20 2.63 3.30 -2.65
CA ARG A 20 3.41 2.32 -1.87
C ARG A 20 2.54 1.18 -1.32
N ASN A 21 1.29 1.49 -1.03
CA ASN A 21 0.36 0.54 -0.44
C ASN A 21 -0.40 -0.23 -1.53
N ARG A 22 -0.73 -1.48 -1.20
CA ARG A 22 -1.48 -2.38 -2.08
C ARG A 22 -2.95 -1.98 -2.15
N LYS A 23 -3.58 -2.16 -3.32
CA LYS A 23 -5.04 -2.10 -3.47
C LYS A 23 -5.67 -3.43 -3.05
N CYS A 24 -6.81 -3.37 -2.39
CA CYS A 24 -7.58 -4.53 -1.95
C CYS A 24 -8.13 -5.27 -3.17
N PRO A 25 -7.94 -6.60 -3.27
CA PRO A 25 -8.45 -7.38 -4.40
C PRO A 25 -9.98 -7.47 -4.43
N ARG A 26 -10.67 -7.22 -3.31
CA ARG A 26 -12.14 -7.30 -3.23
C ARG A 26 -12.84 -5.98 -3.54
N CYS A 27 -12.33 -4.86 -3.03
CA CYS A 27 -13.01 -3.56 -3.11
C CYS A 27 -12.18 -2.45 -3.77
N GLY A 28 -10.94 -2.72 -4.21
CA GLY A 28 -10.08 -1.75 -4.89
C GLY A 28 -9.52 -0.62 -4.02
N ARG A 29 -9.93 -0.49 -2.74
CA ARG A 29 -9.40 0.52 -1.82
C ARG A 29 -7.97 0.21 -1.38
N VAL A 30 -7.25 1.24 -0.93
CA VAL A 30 -5.90 1.10 -0.40
C VAL A 30 -5.93 0.32 0.92
N MET A 31 -5.08 -0.70 1.04
CA MET A 31 -4.90 -1.49 2.25
C MET A 31 -3.81 -0.89 3.14
N ALA A 32 -3.95 -1.06 4.44
CA ALA A 32 -2.91 -0.73 5.42
C ALA A 32 -2.00 -1.94 5.62
N PHE A 33 -0.68 -1.69 5.65
CA PHE A 33 0.30 -2.71 5.98
C PHE A 33 0.68 -2.62 7.46
N HIS A 34 0.39 -3.68 8.21
CA HIS A 34 0.79 -3.80 9.60
C HIS A 34 2.04 -4.67 9.68
N LYS A 35 3.14 -4.07 10.13
CA LYS A 35 4.44 -4.73 10.29
C LYS A 35 4.58 -5.45 11.63
N GLU A 36 3.90 -4.97 12.66
CA GLU A 36 4.02 -5.51 14.02
C GLU A 36 3.28 -6.84 14.17
N GLY A 37 3.99 -7.83 14.73
CA GLY A 37 3.51 -9.21 14.88
C GLY A 37 3.70 -10.01 13.60
N LYS A 38 2.60 -10.41 12.96
CA LYS A 38 2.61 -11.04 11.63
C LYS A 38 2.38 -10.00 10.54
N PRO A 39 3.33 -9.81 9.59
CA PRO A 39 3.15 -8.88 8.48
C PRO A 39 1.85 -9.16 7.73
N ARG A 40 0.95 -8.18 7.71
CA ARG A 40 -0.37 -8.35 7.09
C ARG A 40 -0.84 -7.10 6.38
N TRP A 41 -1.53 -7.31 5.29
CA TRP A 41 -2.35 -6.32 4.63
C TRP A 41 -3.76 -6.39 5.19
N HIS A 42 -4.26 -5.28 5.73
CA HIS A 42 -5.62 -5.19 6.23
C HIS A 42 -6.38 -4.09 5.48
N CYS A 43 -7.59 -4.41 5.03
CA CYS A 43 -8.51 -3.47 4.40
C CYS A 43 -9.58 -3.05 5.41
N GLY A 44 -9.51 -1.81 5.91
CA GLY A 44 -10.49 -1.28 6.85
C GLY A 44 -11.90 -1.04 6.28
N ALA A 45 -12.10 -1.16 4.96
CA ALA A 45 -13.40 -0.95 4.34
C ALA A 45 -14.24 -2.23 4.16
N CYS A 46 -13.59 -3.38 3.96
CA CYS A 46 -14.28 -4.66 3.76
C CYS A 46 -13.81 -5.75 4.73
N ASN A 47 -12.99 -5.38 5.73
CA ASN A 47 -12.36 -6.26 6.70
C ASN A 47 -11.52 -7.41 6.11
N TYR A 48 -11.14 -7.32 4.83
CA TYR A 48 -10.26 -8.28 4.20
C TYR A 48 -8.85 -8.19 4.78
N THR A 49 -8.31 -9.32 5.21
CA THR A 49 -6.96 -9.42 5.77
C THR A 49 -6.18 -10.49 5.03
N GLU A 50 -4.96 -10.14 4.62
CA GLU A 50 -4.05 -11.04 3.92
C GLU A 50 -2.70 -11.00 4.62
N PHE A 51 -2.29 -12.15 5.15
CA PHE A 51 -1.00 -12.29 5.81
C PHE A 51 0.08 -12.57 4.77
N GLN A 52 1.20 -11.87 4.85
CA GLN A 52 2.37 -12.27 4.07
C GLN A 52 2.94 -13.55 4.68
N ARG A 53 3.21 -14.53 3.81
CA ARG A 53 3.92 -15.76 4.16
C ARG A 53 5.39 -15.49 4.45
#